data_AF-N8RLU6-F1
#
_entry.id   AF-N8RLU6-F1
#
_cell.length_a   1.000
_cell.length_b   1.000
_cell.length_c   1.000
_cell.angle_alpha   90.00
_cell.angle_beta   90.00
_cell.angle_gamma   90.00
#
_symmetry.space_group_name_H-M   'P 1'
#
loop_
_entity.id
_entity.type
_entity.pdbx_description
1 polymer ?
#
loop_
_entity_poly.entity_id
_entity_poly.type
_entity_poly.pdbx_seq_one_letter_code
_entity_poly.pdbx_strand_id
1 'polypeptide(L)'
;MKLFHTSPNKIEKVSKFGNFDDCLFFSTNVYEMSAGETITYSINADDMRFIDASDLHDSEVIAEIAERFEIDLDDAESLLDGSDSVWNHDFADAENDWFIQAKRGECAKRMGFDGCKDHDEQGVVYIIPMLNRESILVEE
;
A
#
# COMPACT_ATOMS: atom_id res chain seq x y z
N MET A 1 -8.98 15.02 -3.70
CA MET A 1 -7.65 15.50 -4.13
C MET A 1 -7.22 14.74 -5.37
N LYS A 2 -6.28 15.27 -6.17
CA LYS A 2 -5.65 14.49 -7.25
C LYS A 2 -4.44 13.74 -6.69
N LEU A 3 -4.37 12.44 -6.97
CA LEU A 3 -3.25 11.59 -6.55
C LEU A 3 -2.57 10.98 -7.77
N PHE A 4 -1.27 10.74 -7.68
CA PHE A 4 -0.43 10.29 -8.79
C PHE A 4 0.27 8.98 -8.48
N HIS A 5 0.35 8.10 -9.47
CA HIS A 5 1.09 6.85 -9.44
C HIS A 5 1.94 6.75 -10.71
N THR A 6 3.19 6.31 -10.58
CA THR A 6 4.03 6.04 -11.76
C THR A 6 4.26 4.56 -11.92
N SER A 7 4.21 4.09 -13.15
CA SER A 7 4.52 2.71 -13.50
C SER A 7 5.52 2.65 -14.66
N PRO A 8 6.50 1.73 -14.64
CA PRO A 8 7.40 1.51 -15.76
C PRO A 8 6.71 0.86 -16.97
N ASN A 9 5.52 0.29 -16.78
CA ASN A 9 4.74 -0.37 -17.84
C ASN A 9 3.30 0.14 -17.84
N LYS A 10 2.64 0.07 -19.01
CA LYS A 10 1.24 0.45 -19.12
C LYS A 10 0.36 -0.44 -18.25
N ILE A 11 -0.49 0.16 -17.43
CA ILE A 11 -1.43 -0.57 -16.57
C ILE A 11 -2.67 -0.91 -17.41
N GLU A 12 -2.73 -2.15 -17.92
CA GLU A 12 -3.93 -2.66 -18.59
C GLU A 12 -4.91 -3.33 -17.61
N LYS A 13 -4.37 -3.98 -16.57
CA LYS A 13 -5.13 -4.68 -15.55
C LYS A 13 -4.33 -4.80 -14.26
N VAL A 14 -4.97 -4.60 -13.12
CA VAL A 14 -4.39 -4.89 -11.80
C VAL A 14 -4.68 -6.36 -11.48
N SER A 15 -3.67 -7.05 -10.99
CA SER A 15 -3.76 -8.46 -10.65
C SER A 15 -3.70 -8.62 -9.13
N LYS A 16 -4.19 -9.74 -8.59
CA LYS A 16 -3.98 -10.09 -7.17
C LYS A 16 -2.59 -10.68 -6.90
N PHE A 17 -1.76 -10.77 -7.94
CA PHE A 17 -0.47 -11.45 -7.94
C PHE A 17 0.62 -10.42 -8.20
N GLY A 18 1.57 -10.33 -7.28
CA GLY A 18 2.68 -9.39 -7.33
C GLY A 18 3.17 -9.06 -5.92
N ASN A 19 4.23 -8.26 -5.82
CA ASN A 19 4.85 -7.92 -4.54
C ASN A 19 3.95 -7.07 -3.63
N PHE A 20 2.91 -6.46 -4.18
CA PHE A 20 1.97 -5.59 -3.49
C PHE A 20 0.51 -6.06 -3.60
N ASP A 21 0.30 -7.34 -3.92
CA ASP A 21 -1.01 -7.89 -4.27
C ASP A 21 -1.73 -7.05 -5.33
N ASP A 22 -2.88 -6.47 -4.97
CA ASP A 22 -3.68 -5.59 -5.82
C ASP A 22 -3.53 -4.09 -5.49
N CYS A 23 -2.57 -3.71 -4.66
CA CYS A 23 -2.35 -2.33 -4.25
C CYS A 23 -1.48 -1.55 -5.26
N LEU A 24 -1.87 -0.30 -5.49
CA LEU A 24 -1.01 0.72 -6.11
C LEU A 24 -0.74 1.83 -5.10
N PHE A 25 0.45 2.43 -5.23
CA PHE A 25 0.94 3.50 -4.34
C PHE A 25 0.80 4.83 -5.03
N PHE A 26 0.11 5.76 -4.35
CA PHE A 26 -0.09 7.10 -4.87
C PHE A 26 0.46 8.16 -3.92
N SER A 27 0.77 9.33 -4.46
CA SER A 27 1.13 10.50 -3.66
C SER A 27 0.52 11.78 -4.25
N THR A 28 0.60 12.89 -3.51
CA THR A 28 0.04 14.18 -3.97
C THR A 28 0.89 14.86 -5.05
N ASN A 29 2.10 14.37 -5.30
CA ASN A 29 3.03 14.88 -6.29
C ASN A 29 3.45 13.74 -7.24
N VAL A 30 3.77 14.03 -8.50
CA VAL A 30 4.34 12.98 -9.37
C VAL A 30 5.67 12.54 -8.78
N TYR A 31 5.82 11.22 -8.60
CA TYR A 31 6.97 10.62 -7.96
C TYR A 31 7.50 9.47 -8.82
N GLU A 32 8.79 9.49 -9.18
CA GLU A 32 9.43 8.48 -10.04
C GLU A 32 10.54 7.75 -9.27
N MET A 33 10.41 6.43 -9.12
CA MET A 33 11.44 5.58 -8.50
C MET A 33 12.37 4.88 -9.51
N SER A 34 11.99 4.83 -10.79
CA SER A 34 12.74 4.08 -11.80
C SER A 34 13.76 4.94 -12.53
N ALA A 35 14.91 4.34 -12.86
CA ALA A 35 15.95 4.97 -13.67
C ALA A 35 15.60 5.11 -15.17
N GLY A 36 14.35 4.91 -15.57
CA GLY A 36 13.89 4.90 -16.96
C GLY A 36 12.54 5.61 -17.13
N GLU A 37 12.04 5.68 -18.37
CA GLU A 37 10.74 6.31 -18.67
C GLU A 37 9.62 5.67 -17.85
N THR A 38 8.85 6.51 -17.17
CA THR A 38 7.65 6.14 -16.44
C THR A 38 6.41 6.69 -17.11
N ILE A 39 5.34 5.90 -17.05
CA ILE A 39 4.00 6.39 -17.37
C ILE A 39 3.40 6.91 -16.08
N THR A 40 2.95 8.17 -16.11
CA THR A 40 2.26 8.79 -14.97
C THR A 40 0.77 8.56 -15.10
N TYR A 41 0.17 8.07 -14.03
CA TYR A 41 -1.25 7.94 -13.86
C TYR A 41 -1.74 8.85 -12.76
N SER A 42 -2.99 9.27 -12.85
CA SER A 42 -3.68 9.97 -11.78
C SER A 42 -5.06 9.39 -11.48
N ILE A 43 -5.55 9.70 -10.28
CA ILE A 43 -6.93 9.45 -9.86
C ILE A 43 -7.51 10.72 -9.22
N ASN A 44 -8.83 10.90 -9.34
CA ASN A 44 -9.57 11.82 -8.48
C ASN A 44 -10.00 11.09 -7.20
N ALA A 45 -9.42 11.51 -6.07
CA ALA A 45 -9.70 11.01 -4.73
C ALA A 45 -10.44 12.06 -3.87
N ASP A 46 -11.26 12.93 -4.46
CA ASP A 46 -12.11 13.89 -3.71
C ASP A 46 -13.14 13.17 -2.82
N ASP A 47 -13.73 12.08 -3.32
CA ASP A 47 -14.78 11.32 -2.62
C ASP A 47 -14.27 10.04 -1.95
N MET A 48 -12.96 9.78 -2.01
CA MET A 48 -12.35 8.61 -1.38
C MET A 48 -12.11 8.83 0.11
N ARG A 49 -12.21 7.75 0.88
CA ARG A 49 -11.95 7.76 2.32
C ARG A 49 -10.69 6.96 2.62
N PHE A 50 -9.76 7.59 3.33
CA PHE A 50 -8.52 6.95 3.76
C PHE A 50 -8.49 6.85 5.28
N ILE A 51 -7.90 5.77 5.78
CA ILE A 51 -7.58 5.58 7.19
C ILE A 51 -6.07 5.72 7.37
N ASP A 52 -5.62 6.34 8.46
CA ASP A 52 -4.19 6.42 8.77
C ASP A 52 -3.68 5.04 9.22
N ALA A 53 -2.43 4.68 8.86
CA ALA A 53 -1.85 3.38 9.20
C ALA A 53 -1.97 3.07 10.71
N SER A 54 -1.71 4.06 11.56
CA SER A 54 -1.79 3.94 13.02
C SER A 54 -3.18 3.61 13.58
N ASP A 55 -4.23 3.72 12.76
CA ASP A 55 -5.61 3.39 13.13
C ASP A 55 -6.07 2.03 12.55
N LEU A 56 -5.20 1.32 11.83
CA LEU A 56 -5.52 0.02 11.24
C LEU A 56 -5.63 -1.07 12.30
N HIS A 57 -6.68 -1.89 12.18
CA HIS A 57 -6.85 -3.08 13.01
C HIS A 57 -7.76 -4.09 12.31
N ASP A 58 -7.24 -5.30 12.07
CA ASP A 58 -8.00 -6.46 11.59
C ASP A 58 -7.31 -7.74 12.08
N SER A 59 -8.03 -8.52 12.89
CA SER A 59 -7.47 -9.70 13.56
C SER A 59 -6.99 -10.79 12.60
N GLU A 60 -7.59 -10.91 11.41
CA GLU A 60 -7.17 -11.92 10.43
C GLU A 60 -5.90 -11.46 9.71
N VAL A 61 -5.81 -10.17 9.37
CA VAL A 61 -4.61 -9.58 8.77
C VAL A 61 -3.43 -9.68 9.74
N ILE A 62 -3.63 -9.35 11.01
CA ILE A 62 -2.59 -9.49 12.05
C ILE A 62 -2.15 -10.95 12.17
N ALA A 63 -3.08 -11.90 12.18
CA ALA A 63 -2.75 -13.32 12.24
C ALA A 63 -1.93 -13.80 11.02
N GLU A 64 -2.24 -13.31 9.81
CA GLU A 64 -1.48 -13.65 8.61
C GLU A 64 -0.07 -13.07 8.61
N ILE A 65 0.10 -11.85 9.12
CA ILE A 65 1.42 -11.22 9.33
C ILE A 65 2.22 -12.05 10.34
N ALA A 66 1.62 -12.38 11.48
CA ALA A 66 2.25 -13.19 12.52
C ALA A 66 2.69 -14.57 12.00
N GLU A 67 1.82 -15.25 11.23
CA GLU A 67 2.14 -16.54 10.61
C GLU A 67 3.28 -16.42 9.58
N ARG A 68 3.28 -15.37 8.76
CA ARG A 68 4.32 -15.17 7.74
C ARG A 68 5.72 -14.99 8.35
N PHE A 69 5.81 -14.20 9.42
CA PHE A 69 7.10 -13.83 10.02
C PHE A 69 7.48 -14.69 11.23
N GLU A 70 6.62 -15.63 11.63
CA GLU A 70 6.78 -16.46 12.83
C GLU A 70 6.97 -15.61 14.11
N ILE A 71 6.25 -14.50 14.22
CA ILE A 71 6.25 -13.55 15.35
C ILE A 71 4.93 -13.63 16.14
N ASP A 72 4.86 -12.95 17.28
CA ASP A 72 3.61 -12.85 18.03
C ASP A 72 2.63 -11.81 17.44
N LEU A 73 1.40 -11.81 17.95
CA LEU A 73 0.34 -10.94 17.43
C LEU A 73 0.57 -9.46 17.75
N ASP A 74 1.26 -9.15 18.85
CA ASP A 74 1.50 -7.76 19.27
C ASP A 74 2.58 -7.13 18.37
N ASP A 75 3.64 -7.89 18.04
CA ASP A 75 4.65 -7.50 17.07
C ASP A 75 4.05 -7.37 15.66
N ALA A 76 3.18 -8.31 15.27
CA ALA A 76 2.49 -8.26 13.98
C ALA A 76 1.52 -7.05 13.86
N GLU A 77 0.82 -6.70 14.93
CA GLU A 77 -0.01 -5.50 15.01
C GLU A 77 0.83 -4.23 14.86
N SER A 78 2.00 -4.19 15.52
CA SER A 78 2.93 -3.06 15.43
C SER A 78 3.50 -2.87 14.01
N LEU A 79 3.71 -3.97 13.28
CA LEU A 79 4.06 -3.90 11.85
C LEU A 79 2.89 -3.40 11.00
N LEU A 80 1.66 -3.82 11.29
CA LEU A 80 0.47 -3.39 10.55
C LEU A 80 0.21 -1.88 10.74
N ASP A 81 0.23 -1.40 11.98
CA ASP A 81 -0.11 -0.02 12.33
C ASP A 81 1.02 0.99 12.03
N GLY A 82 2.20 0.49 11.68
CA GLY A 82 3.37 1.31 11.32
C GLY A 82 4.09 1.93 12.51
N SER A 83 3.78 1.52 13.74
CA SER A 83 4.60 1.82 14.91
C SER A 83 5.93 1.06 14.91
N ASP A 84 6.04 -0.01 14.13
CA ASP A 84 7.26 -0.74 13.84
C ASP A 84 7.49 -0.97 12.33
N SER A 85 8.70 -1.40 11.97
CA SER A 85 9.14 -1.63 10.60
C SER A 85 9.88 -2.96 10.48
N VAL A 86 9.69 -3.67 9.36
CA VAL A 86 10.42 -4.92 9.06
C VAL A 86 11.94 -4.72 9.10
N TRP A 87 12.42 -3.50 8.85
CA TRP A 87 13.84 -3.15 8.86
C TRP A 87 14.47 -3.17 10.27
N ASN A 88 13.65 -3.22 11.32
CA ASN A 88 14.11 -3.36 12.71
C ASN A 88 14.32 -4.82 13.14
N HIS A 89 14.01 -5.79 12.27
CA HIS A 89 13.99 -7.21 12.59
C HIS A 89 14.99 -8.03 11.77
N ASP A 90 15.25 -9.27 12.20
CA ASP A 90 16.17 -10.20 11.52
C ASP A 90 15.68 -10.64 10.12
N PHE A 91 14.41 -10.41 9.81
CA PHE A 91 13.78 -10.67 8.50
C PHE A 91 13.70 -9.41 7.61
N ALA A 92 14.52 -8.38 7.91
CA ALA A 92 14.63 -7.16 7.11
C ALA A 92 14.90 -7.45 5.63
N ASP A 93 13.88 -7.21 4.80
CA ASP A 93 13.92 -7.43 3.36
C ASP A 93 12.87 -6.54 2.67
N ALA A 94 13.17 -6.11 1.44
CA ALA A 94 12.27 -5.25 0.67
C ALA A 94 10.95 -5.96 0.33
N GLU A 95 10.95 -7.25 0.02
CA GLU A 95 9.73 -8.01 -0.27
C GLU A 95 8.84 -8.15 0.97
N ASN A 96 9.45 -8.19 2.16
CA ASN A 96 8.72 -8.23 3.42
C ASN A 96 8.10 -6.88 3.76
N ASP A 97 8.80 -5.79 3.48
CA ASP A 97 8.26 -4.43 3.62
C ASP A 97 7.07 -4.22 2.67
N TRP A 98 7.22 -4.64 1.42
CA TRP A 98 6.16 -4.58 0.40
C TRP A 98 4.93 -5.40 0.79
N PHE A 99 5.14 -6.58 1.38
CA PHE A 99 4.06 -7.39 1.93
C PHE A 99 3.28 -6.64 3.02
N ILE A 100 3.97 -6.04 4.00
CA ILE A 100 3.30 -5.26 5.06
C ILE A 100 2.50 -4.10 4.48
N GLN A 101 3.08 -3.36 3.53
CA GLN A 101 2.39 -2.26 2.86
C GLN A 101 1.13 -2.74 2.12
N ALA A 102 1.20 -3.89 1.42
CA ALA A 102 0.01 -4.50 0.81
C ALA A 102 -1.07 -4.85 1.85
N LYS A 103 -0.66 -5.38 3.01
CA LYS A 103 -1.58 -5.69 4.12
C LYS A 103 -2.22 -4.46 4.73
N ARG A 104 -1.55 -3.32 4.76
CA ARG A 104 -2.17 -2.03 5.15
C ARG A 104 -3.31 -1.65 4.20
N GLY A 105 -3.11 -1.80 2.89
CA GLY A 105 -4.15 -1.59 1.89
C GLY A 105 -5.33 -2.56 2.02
N GLU A 106 -5.05 -3.85 2.23
CA GLU A 106 -6.07 -4.87 2.48
C GLU A 106 -6.89 -4.55 3.74
N CYS A 107 -6.22 -4.25 4.85
CA CYS A 107 -6.85 -3.92 6.13
C CYS A 107 -7.76 -2.70 6.00
N ALA A 108 -7.29 -1.62 5.37
CA ALA A 108 -8.11 -0.44 5.13
C ALA A 108 -9.40 -0.76 4.37
N LYS A 109 -9.31 -1.60 3.33
CA LYS A 109 -10.47 -2.05 2.55
C LYS A 109 -11.43 -2.91 3.38
N ARG A 110 -10.91 -3.83 4.21
CA ARG A 110 -11.71 -4.64 5.14
C ARG A 110 -12.45 -3.77 6.16
N MET A 111 -11.82 -2.69 6.61
CA MET A 111 -12.43 -1.68 7.50
C MET A 111 -13.40 -0.73 6.78
N GLY A 112 -13.58 -0.87 5.46
CA GLY A 112 -14.54 -0.11 4.66
C GLY A 112 -14.01 1.21 4.08
N PHE A 113 -12.70 1.42 4.08
CA PHE A 113 -12.02 2.56 3.46
C PHE A 113 -11.58 2.22 2.02
N ASP A 114 -11.24 3.26 1.26
CA ASP A 114 -10.76 3.11 -0.12
C ASP A 114 -9.27 2.74 -0.19
N GLY A 115 -8.52 3.02 0.88
CA GLY A 115 -7.10 2.74 1.01
C GLY A 115 -6.54 3.22 2.34
N CYS A 116 -5.25 2.93 2.56
CA CYS A 116 -4.49 3.37 3.72
C CYS A 116 -3.70 4.63 3.37
N LYS A 117 -3.66 5.59 4.30
CA LYS A 117 -2.74 6.72 4.29
C LYS A 117 -1.57 6.38 5.22
N ASP A 118 -0.36 6.47 4.69
CA ASP A 118 0.85 6.05 5.36
C ASP A 118 1.98 7.06 5.11
N HIS A 119 3.12 6.86 5.76
CA HIS A 119 4.28 7.74 5.67
C HIS A 119 5.57 6.95 5.40
N ASP A 120 6.31 7.39 4.39
CA ASP A 120 7.66 6.90 4.06
C ASP A 120 8.70 8.03 4.11
N GLU A 121 9.95 7.77 3.72
CA GLU A 121 11.00 8.79 3.70
C GLU A 121 10.69 9.99 2.78
N GLN A 122 9.71 9.86 1.90
CA GLN A 122 9.39 10.81 0.84
C GLN A 122 8.11 11.61 1.13
N GLY A 123 7.33 11.19 2.13
CA GLY A 123 6.18 11.92 2.65
C GLY A 123 4.95 11.05 2.79
N VAL A 124 3.79 11.59 2.44
CA VAL A 124 2.51 10.87 2.52
C VAL A 124 2.36 9.97 1.30
N VAL A 125 2.12 8.69 1.55
CA VAL A 125 1.75 7.70 0.54
C VAL A 125 0.33 7.19 0.78
N TYR A 126 -0.40 6.96 -0.30
CA TYR A 126 -1.74 6.40 -0.30
C TYR A 126 -1.69 5.02 -0.93
N ILE A 127 -1.93 3.99 -0.13
CA ILE A 127 -1.89 2.59 -0.52
C ILE A 127 -3.33 2.16 -0.84
N ILE A 128 -3.63 1.96 -2.12
CA ILE A 128 -5.00 1.79 -2.60
C ILE A 128 -5.13 0.43 -3.29
N PRO A 129 -5.98 -0.48 -2.78
CA PRO A 129 -6.37 -1.68 -3.52
C PRO A 129 -7.12 -1.29 -4.79
N MET A 130 -6.58 -1.66 -5.95
CA MET A 130 -7.02 -1.20 -7.28
C MET A 130 -7.60 -2.31 -8.15
N LEU A 131 -7.71 -3.54 -7.67
CA LEU A 131 -8.37 -4.62 -8.42
C LEU A 131 -9.80 -4.22 -8.80
N ASN A 132 -10.12 -4.30 -10.09
CA ASN A 132 -11.40 -3.89 -10.68
C ASN A 132 -11.70 -2.38 -10.54
N ARG A 133 -10.70 -1.55 -10.23
CA ARG A 133 -10.79 -0.07 -10.17
C ARG A 133 -9.88 0.58 -11.22
N GLU A 134 -9.33 -0.17 -12.16
CA GLU A 134 -8.38 0.33 -13.15
C GLU A 134 -8.99 1.43 -14.03
N SER A 135 -10.30 1.42 -14.21
CA SER A 135 -11.04 2.40 -15.01
C SER A 135 -11.02 3.83 -14.47
N ILE A 136 -10.63 4.04 -13.20
CA ILE A 136 -10.49 5.39 -12.63
C ILE A 136 -9.09 5.97 -12.83
N LEU A 137 -8.14 5.19 -13.35
CA LEU A 137 -6.81 5.67 -13.71
C LEU A 137 -6.86 6.51 -14.99
N VAL A 138 -6.23 7.67 -14.94
CA VAL A 138 -6.05 8.57 -16.09
C VAL A 138 -4.56 8.68 -16.39
N GLU A 139 -4.15 8.30 -17.61
CA GLU A 139 -2.79 8.52 -18.10
C GLU A 139 -2.56 10.03 -18.34
N GLU A 140 -1.48 10.60 -17.79
CA GLU A 140 -1.15 12.04 -17.85
C GLU A 140 -0.18 12.40 -18.99
#